data_AF-A0A5Q3L5E6-F1
#
_entry.id   AF-A0A5Q3L5E6-F1
#
_cell.length_a   1.000
_cell.length_b   1.000
_cell.length_c   1.000
_cell.angle_alpha   90.00
_cell.angle_beta   90.00
_cell.angle_gamma   90.00
#
_symmetry.space_group_name_H-M   'P 1'
#
loop_
_entity.id
_entity.type
_entity.pdbx_description
1 polymer ?
#
loop_
_entity_poly.entity_id
_entity_poly.type
_entity_poly.pdbx_seq_one_letter_code
_entity_poly.pdbx_strand_id
1 'polypeptide(L)'
;MESSLHRTLKQHYADEAQEFEIPFRNYRMDTRQGHIWVEVQTSSLGAIRKKIAHLLANDQEILVVKPVVHRKKIVRQQKPGGPAISRRWSPSRGTMLDFFSDFIYFTSLFPHPALQIEVPFVDIEEWRLPAKKTRRRRRAVYQLQNVELLEVHSSQRLQASSDLLELLEFDSLPETFDTSEFASALQIPRWFAQKIAYCLYHAGAIDRVSKRGNAHCYRLFESSLSLK
;
A
#
# COMPACT_ATOMS: atom_id res chain seq x y z
N MET A 1 -10.34 -8.05 14.41
CA MET A 1 -11.56 -7.23 14.32
C MET A 1 -11.37 -6.32 13.13
N GLU A 2 -12.36 -6.29 12.24
CA GLU A 2 -12.35 -5.39 11.08
C GLU A 2 -12.31 -3.92 11.55
N SER A 3 -11.47 -3.10 10.92
CA SER A 3 -11.46 -1.64 11.16
C SER A 3 -12.59 -0.97 10.37
N SER A 4 -13.03 0.21 10.81
CA SER A 4 -14.04 0.96 10.04
C SER A 4 -13.53 1.38 8.66
N LEU A 5 -12.23 1.70 8.54
CA LEU A 5 -11.56 1.96 7.25
C LEU A 5 -11.71 0.78 6.29
N HIS A 6 -11.42 -0.43 6.76
CA HIS A 6 -11.58 -1.64 5.95
C HIS A 6 -13.02 -1.80 5.49
N ARG A 7 -13.98 -1.66 6.40
CA ARG A 7 -15.41 -1.76 6.08
C ARG A 7 -15.86 -0.72 5.06
N THR A 8 -15.50 0.55 5.26
CA THR A 8 -15.88 1.65 4.36
C THR A 8 -15.31 1.46 2.97
N LEU A 9 -14.03 1.08 2.86
CA LEU A 9 -13.44 0.77 1.55
C LEU A 9 -14.09 -0.47 0.93
N LYS A 10 -14.29 -1.54 1.71
CA LYS A 10 -14.98 -2.75 1.23
C LYS A 10 -16.36 -2.43 0.65
N GLN A 11 -17.14 -1.59 1.31
CA GLN A 11 -18.44 -1.11 0.81
C GLN A 11 -18.30 -0.25 -0.43
N HIS A 12 -17.29 0.62 -0.50
CA HIS A 12 -17.05 1.49 -1.66
C HIS A 12 -16.72 0.70 -2.93
N TYR A 13 -15.99 -0.40 -2.80
CA TYR A 13 -15.60 -1.24 -3.94
C TYR A 13 -16.60 -2.37 -4.25
N ALA A 14 -17.68 -2.54 -3.49
CA ALA A 14 -18.69 -3.54 -3.82
C ALA A 14 -19.51 -3.11 -5.05
N ASP A 15 -19.95 -4.09 -5.83
CA ASP A 15 -20.94 -3.84 -6.88
C ASP A 15 -22.36 -3.64 -6.30
N GLU A 16 -23.33 -3.47 -7.20
CA GLU A 16 -24.74 -3.24 -6.84
C GLU A 16 -25.35 -4.37 -5.99
N ALA A 17 -24.81 -5.59 -6.08
CA ALA A 17 -25.29 -6.72 -5.30
C ALA A 17 -24.87 -6.63 -3.82
N GLN A 18 -23.84 -5.82 -3.51
CA GLN A 18 -23.31 -5.61 -2.16
C GLN A 18 -23.05 -6.92 -1.40
N GLU A 19 -22.46 -7.89 -2.08
CA GLU A 19 -22.05 -9.14 -1.46
C GLU A 19 -20.71 -8.95 -0.73
N PHE A 20 -20.63 -9.45 0.50
CA PHE A 20 -19.47 -9.30 1.37
C PHE A 20 -19.03 -10.63 1.98
N GLU A 21 -17.73 -10.75 2.29
CA GLU A 21 -17.15 -11.93 2.96
C GLU A 21 -17.44 -13.24 2.22
N ILE A 22 -17.36 -13.17 0.89
CA ILE A 22 -17.78 -14.22 -0.04
C ILE A 22 -16.81 -15.41 0.06
N PRO A 23 -17.28 -16.63 0.36
CA PRO A 23 -16.40 -17.79 0.46
C PRO A 23 -15.84 -18.18 -0.91
N PHE A 24 -14.53 -18.39 -0.97
CA PHE A 24 -13.82 -18.97 -2.11
C PHE A 24 -12.87 -20.06 -1.62
N ARG A 25 -13.27 -21.32 -1.77
CA ARG A 25 -12.54 -22.49 -1.25
C ARG A 25 -12.21 -22.31 0.25
N ASN A 26 -10.93 -22.22 0.60
CA ASN A 26 -10.43 -22.05 1.96
C ASN A 26 -10.25 -20.57 2.38
N TYR A 27 -10.62 -19.64 1.51
CA TYR A 27 -10.52 -18.20 1.73
C TYR A 27 -11.90 -17.54 1.75
N ARG A 28 -11.96 -16.31 2.23
CA ARG A 28 -13.13 -15.42 2.12
C ARG A 28 -12.67 -14.12 1.49
N MET A 29 -13.28 -13.72 0.38
CA MET A 29 -13.00 -12.45 -0.30
C MET A 29 -13.85 -11.34 0.29
N ASP A 30 -13.33 -10.11 0.30
CA ASP A 30 -14.07 -8.99 0.89
C ASP A 30 -15.34 -8.67 0.10
N THR A 31 -15.24 -8.57 -1.22
CA THR A 31 -16.37 -8.34 -2.13
C THR A 31 -15.96 -8.70 -3.58
N ARG A 32 -16.80 -8.35 -4.57
CA ARG A 32 -16.51 -8.51 -5.99
C ARG A 32 -17.09 -7.35 -6.81
N GLN A 33 -16.51 -7.13 -7.98
CA GLN A 33 -17.02 -6.25 -9.03
C GLN A 33 -17.26 -7.08 -10.28
N GLY A 34 -18.50 -7.54 -10.48
CA GLY A 34 -18.78 -8.49 -11.55
C GLY A 34 -18.02 -9.80 -11.33
N HIS A 35 -17.02 -10.08 -12.17
CA HIS A 35 -16.18 -11.28 -12.09
C HIS A 35 -14.83 -11.05 -11.37
N ILE A 36 -14.48 -9.79 -11.07
CA ILE A 36 -13.23 -9.44 -10.41
C ILE A 36 -13.42 -9.55 -8.90
N TRP A 37 -12.61 -10.37 -8.24
CA TRP A 37 -12.58 -10.43 -6.78
C TRP A 37 -11.87 -9.22 -6.20
N VAL A 38 -12.45 -8.60 -5.16
CA VAL A 38 -11.84 -7.46 -4.49
C VAL A 38 -11.38 -7.85 -3.09
N GLU A 39 -10.15 -7.49 -2.75
CA GLU A 39 -9.57 -7.63 -1.41
C GLU A 39 -9.04 -6.28 -0.92
N VAL A 40 -9.58 -5.78 0.20
CA VAL A 40 -9.15 -4.53 0.83
C VAL A 40 -8.12 -4.83 1.91
N GLN A 41 -6.89 -4.36 1.73
CA GLN A 41 -5.80 -4.65 2.66
C GLN A 41 -5.29 -3.42 3.39
N THR A 42 -5.87 -3.12 4.54
CA THR A 42 -5.41 -2.00 5.39
C THR A 42 -4.16 -2.32 6.23
N SER A 43 -3.83 -3.61 6.39
CA SER A 43 -2.60 -4.06 7.07
C SER A 43 -1.51 -4.44 6.05
N SER A 44 -0.45 -5.16 6.44
CA SER A 44 0.63 -5.50 5.49
C SER A 44 0.12 -6.38 4.34
N LEU A 45 0.50 -6.08 3.10
CA LEU A 45 0.29 -6.90 1.91
C LEU A 45 0.84 -8.32 2.11
N GLY A 46 1.95 -8.46 2.86
CA GLY A 46 2.50 -9.79 3.18
C GLY A 46 1.50 -10.75 3.83
N ALA A 47 0.50 -10.24 4.56
CA ALA A 47 -0.52 -11.06 5.21
C ALA A 47 -1.47 -11.76 4.21
N ILE A 48 -1.71 -11.16 3.04
CA ILE A 48 -2.60 -11.70 2.01
C ILE A 48 -1.84 -12.34 0.84
N ARG A 49 -0.50 -12.21 0.77
CA ARG A 49 0.33 -12.73 -0.34
C ARG A 49 -0.01 -14.18 -0.72
N LYS A 50 -0.09 -15.09 0.26
CA LYS A 50 -0.41 -16.51 0.00
C LYS A 50 -1.81 -16.71 -0.57
N LYS A 51 -2.78 -15.94 -0.07
CA LYS A 51 -4.16 -15.95 -0.54
C LYS A 51 -4.20 -15.48 -1.99
N ILE A 52 -3.65 -14.30 -2.29
CA ILE A 52 -3.63 -13.76 -3.65
C ILE A 52 -2.91 -14.70 -4.62
N ALA A 53 -1.75 -15.24 -4.24
CA ALA A 53 -1.05 -16.23 -5.06
C ALA A 53 -1.91 -17.48 -5.38
N HIS A 54 -2.69 -17.96 -4.40
CA HIS A 54 -3.59 -19.08 -4.61
C HIS A 54 -4.74 -18.74 -5.57
N LEU A 55 -5.36 -17.57 -5.44
CA LEU A 55 -6.41 -17.14 -6.37
C LEU A 55 -5.87 -16.98 -7.80
N LEU A 56 -4.70 -16.36 -7.97
CA LEU A 56 -4.07 -16.21 -9.29
C LEU A 56 -3.77 -17.58 -9.93
N ALA A 57 -3.30 -18.55 -9.14
CA ALA A 57 -3.06 -19.92 -9.61
C ALA A 57 -4.35 -20.72 -9.92
N ASN A 58 -5.53 -20.16 -9.62
CA ASN A 58 -6.84 -20.72 -9.95
C ASN A 58 -7.59 -19.82 -10.94
N ASP A 59 -6.86 -19.07 -11.78
CA ASP A 59 -7.40 -18.27 -12.89
C ASP A 59 -8.44 -17.23 -12.46
N GLN A 60 -8.27 -16.66 -11.27
CA GLN A 60 -9.16 -15.62 -10.76
C GLN A 60 -8.58 -14.23 -11.06
N GLU A 61 -9.44 -13.32 -11.50
CA GLU A 61 -9.14 -11.89 -11.60
C GLU A 61 -9.32 -11.21 -10.26
N ILE A 62 -8.34 -10.38 -9.87
CA ILE A 62 -8.24 -9.85 -8.51
C ILE A 62 -7.86 -8.38 -8.55
N LEU A 63 -8.60 -7.57 -7.80
CA LEU A 63 -8.26 -6.22 -7.43
C LEU A 63 -7.88 -6.17 -5.95
N VAL A 64 -6.63 -5.84 -5.65
CA VAL A 64 -6.18 -5.56 -4.29
C VAL A 64 -6.22 -4.07 -4.04
N VAL A 65 -7.01 -3.63 -3.06
CA VAL A 65 -7.08 -2.23 -2.64
C VAL A 65 -6.14 -2.03 -1.45
N LYS A 66 -5.08 -1.25 -1.65
CA LYS A 66 -4.07 -0.96 -0.63
C LYS A 66 -4.01 0.54 -0.33
N PRO A 67 -4.77 1.05 0.65
CA PRO A 67 -4.75 2.48 0.96
C PRO A 67 -3.38 2.91 1.52
N VAL A 68 -2.94 4.09 1.10
CA VAL A 68 -1.76 4.80 1.61
C VAL A 68 -2.22 6.05 2.36
N VAL A 69 -1.74 6.21 3.58
CA VAL A 69 -2.20 7.27 4.48
C VAL A 69 -1.39 8.55 4.25
N HIS A 70 -2.04 9.59 3.74
CA HIS A 70 -1.47 10.93 3.62
C HIS A 70 -1.38 11.61 4.99
N ARG A 71 -2.51 11.81 5.66
CA ARG A 71 -2.55 12.37 7.02
C ARG A 71 -3.40 11.53 7.92
N LYS A 72 -3.12 11.64 9.22
CA LYS A 72 -3.95 11.02 10.25
C LYS A 72 -4.29 11.97 11.37
N LYS A 73 -5.57 11.99 11.73
CA LYS A 73 -6.06 12.66 12.92
C LYS A 73 -6.10 11.66 14.07
N ILE A 74 -5.41 11.97 15.17
CA ILE A 74 -5.37 11.12 16.36
C ILE A 74 -6.48 11.59 17.30
N VAL A 75 -7.41 10.70 17.60
CA VAL A 75 -8.50 10.91 18.55
C VAL A 75 -8.32 10.00 19.75
N ARG A 76 -8.41 10.59 20.95
CA ARG A 76 -8.24 9.84 22.21
C ARG A 76 -9.56 9.77 22.96
N GLN A 77 -9.86 8.59 23.51
CA GLN A 77 -11.01 8.33 24.39
C GLN A 77 -10.51 7.72 25.71
N GLN A 78 -11.29 7.79 26.79
CA GLN A 78 -10.95 7.13 28.07
C GLN A 78 -11.43 5.67 28.08
N LYS A 79 -12.55 5.39 27.41
CA LYS A 79 -13.20 4.08 27.35
C LYS A 79 -13.77 3.84 25.94
N PRO A 80 -13.89 2.59 25.49
CA PRO A 80 -14.54 2.26 24.23
C PRO A 80 -15.91 2.94 24.11
N GLY A 81 -16.20 3.56 22.96
CA GLY A 81 -17.48 4.23 22.70
C GLY A 81 -17.75 5.51 23.49
N GLY A 82 -16.80 5.98 24.31
CA GLY A 82 -16.91 7.26 25.04
C GLY A 82 -16.67 8.49 24.16
N PRO A 83 -16.94 9.71 24.64
CA PRO A 83 -16.63 10.92 23.89
C PRO A 83 -15.12 11.10 23.69
N ALA A 84 -14.75 11.80 22.62
CA ALA A 84 -13.38 12.20 22.35
C ALA A 84 -12.90 13.23 23.40
N ILE A 85 -11.70 13.01 23.94
CA ILE A 85 -11.06 13.88 24.95
C ILE A 85 -10.09 14.86 24.27
N SER A 86 -9.51 14.43 23.16
CA SER A 86 -8.65 15.28 22.36
C SER A 86 -8.66 14.80 20.92
N ARG A 87 -8.51 15.75 20.01
CA ARG A 87 -8.33 15.53 18.58
C ARG A 87 -7.16 16.38 18.13
N ARG A 88 -6.21 15.80 17.40
CA ARG A 88 -5.15 16.55 16.75
C ARG A 88 -4.68 15.85 15.50
N TRP A 89 -4.22 16.61 14.53
CA TRP A 89 -3.45 16.04 13.42
C TRP A 89 -2.10 15.51 13.92
N SER A 90 -1.68 14.36 13.40
CA SER A 90 -0.30 13.91 13.53
C SER A 90 0.61 14.85 12.72
N PRO A 91 1.82 15.18 13.20
CA PRO A 91 2.78 15.94 12.42
C PRO A 91 3.33 15.14 11.23
N SER A 92 3.27 13.80 11.29
CA SER A 92 3.69 12.92 10.19
C SER A 92 2.78 13.08 8.98
N ARG A 93 3.37 13.24 7.80
CA ARG A 93 2.69 13.11 6.51
C ARG A 93 3.27 11.92 5.76
N GLY A 94 2.40 11.09 5.20
CA GLY A 94 2.79 10.06 4.26
C GLY A 94 2.82 10.59 2.84
N THR A 95 3.41 9.80 1.96
CA THR A 95 3.54 10.07 0.53
C THR A 95 3.10 8.84 -0.25
N MET A 96 2.78 8.98 -1.53
CA MET A 96 2.44 7.82 -2.37
C MET A 96 3.55 6.76 -2.35
N LEU A 97 4.82 7.18 -2.21
CA LEU A 97 5.97 6.30 -2.10
C LEU A 97 5.87 5.31 -0.92
N ASP A 98 5.12 5.64 0.14
CA ASP A 98 4.93 4.73 1.29
C ASP A 98 4.29 3.39 0.89
N PHE A 99 3.63 3.32 -0.26
CA PHE A 99 3.21 2.06 -0.89
C PHE A 99 4.36 1.04 -0.97
N PHE A 100 5.57 1.47 -1.38
CA PHE A 100 6.74 0.61 -1.53
C PHE A 100 7.24 0.00 -0.21
N SER A 101 6.85 0.56 0.94
CA SER A 101 7.16 -0.06 2.22
C SER A 101 6.44 -1.39 2.44
N ASP A 102 5.33 -1.62 1.73
CA ASP A 102 4.54 -2.84 1.84
C ASP A 102 4.53 -3.65 0.54
N PHE A 103 4.63 -2.98 -0.61
CA PHE A 103 4.71 -3.62 -1.93
C PHE A 103 5.89 -4.59 -2.07
N ILE A 104 6.96 -4.44 -1.26
CA ILE A 104 8.08 -5.39 -1.21
C ILE A 104 7.63 -6.85 -1.04
N TYR A 105 6.50 -7.10 -0.37
CA TYR A 105 5.96 -8.45 -0.20
C TYR A 105 5.25 -9.00 -1.44
N PHE A 106 4.89 -8.13 -2.39
CA PHE A 106 4.11 -8.42 -3.59
C PHE A 106 4.93 -8.45 -4.88
N THR A 107 6.23 -8.14 -4.81
CA THR A 107 7.13 -8.12 -5.98
C THR A 107 7.21 -9.44 -6.74
N SER A 108 6.86 -10.57 -6.11
CA SER A 108 6.82 -11.87 -6.78
C SER A 108 5.46 -12.22 -7.41
N LEU A 109 4.44 -11.39 -7.18
CA LEU A 109 3.07 -11.57 -7.69
C LEU A 109 2.71 -10.50 -8.72
N PHE A 110 3.32 -9.32 -8.64
CA PHE A 110 3.08 -8.20 -9.53
C PHE A 110 4.32 -7.94 -10.40
N PRO A 111 4.15 -7.70 -11.71
CA PRO A 111 2.88 -7.66 -12.44
C PRO A 111 2.32 -9.07 -12.72
N HIS A 112 1.00 -9.16 -12.88
CA HIS A 112 0.32 -10.34 -13.41
C HIS A 112 -0.95 -9.90 -14.15
N PRO A 113 -1.29 -10.47 -15.33
CA PRO A 113 -2.44 -10.01 -16.13
C PRO A 113 -3.78 -9.99 -15.37
N ALA A 114 -3.96 -10.96 -14.46
CA ALA A 114 -5.15 -11.07 -13.61
C ALA A 114 -5.04 -10.38 -12.23
N LEU A 115 -3.97 -9.61 -11.98
CA LEU A 115 -3.78 -8.88 -10.72
C LEU A 115 -3.73 -7.38 -10.97
N GLN A 116 -4.66 -6.66 -10.36
CA GLN A 116 -4.67 -5.21 -10.28
C GLN A 116 -4.42 -4.78 -8.84
N ILE A 117 -3.69 -3.69 -8.65
CA ILE A 117 -3.54 -3.06 -7.35
C ILE A 117 -4.04 -1.63 -7.45
N GLU A 118 -4.97 -1.24 -6.60
CA GLU A 118 -5.39 0.13 -6.47
C GLU A 118 -4.90 0.73 -5.16
N VAL A 119 -4.38 1.95 -5.23
CA VAL A 119 -3.69 2.63 -4.13
C VAL A 119 -4.41 3.95 -3.81
N PRO A 120 -5.50 3.92 -3.02
CA PRO A 120 -6.16 5.14 -2.57
C PRO A 120 -5.25 5.95 -1.63
N PHE A 121 -5.07 7.24 -1.91
CA PHE A 121 -4.34 8.16 -1.04
C PHE A 121 -5.32 8.87 -0.11
N VAL A 122 -5.26 8.54 1.19
CA VAL A 122 -6.36 8.83 2.12
C VAL A 122 -5.93 9.58 3.37
N ASP A 123 -6.82 10.42 3.88
CA ASP A 123 -6.76 10.89 5.25
C ASP A 123 -7.61 9.98 6.15
N ILE A 124 -7.11 9.71 7.35
CA ILE A 124 -7.78 8.82 8.31
C ILE A 124 -7.92 9.44 9.70
N GLU A 125 -8.86 8.92 10.47
CA GLU A 125 -9.00 9.17 11.90
C GLU A 125 -8.64 7.91 12.70
N GLU A 126 -7.59 7.99 13.51
CA GLU A 126 -7.18 6.92 14.41
C GLU A 126 -7.75 7.16 15.82
N TRP A 127 -8.68 6.31 16.23
CA TRP A 127 -9.25 6.31 17.57
C TRP A 127 -8.40 5.45 18.50
N ARG A 128 -8.01 6.01 19.66
CA ARG A 128 -7.09 5.37 20.58
C ARG A 128 -7.56 5.41 22.03
N LEU A 129 -7.30 4.33 22.76
CA LEU A 129 -7.59 4.17 24.18
C LEU A 129 -6.31 4.11 25.02
N PRO A 130 -6.32 4.52 26.29
CA PRO A 130 -5.24 4.27 27.22
C PRO A 130 -4.91 2.78 27.28
N ALA A 131 -3.64 2.45 27.07
CA ALA A 131 -3.12 1.12 27.33
C ALA A 131 -3.13 0.84 28.84
N LYS A 132 -3.24 -0.44 29.22
CA LYS A 132 -3.03 -0.85 30.62
C LYS A 132 -1.65 -0.38 31.11
N LYS A 133 -1.61 0.30 32.25
CA LYS A 133 -0.35 0.72 32.88
C LYS A 133 0.45 -0.51 33.27
N THR A 134 1.64 -0.68 32.70
CA THR A 134 2.63 -1.66 33.14
C THR A 134 3.65 -0.99 34.07
N ARG A 135 4.14 -1.70 35.10
CA ARG A 135 5.15 -1.22 36.08
C ARG A 135 6.36 -0.49 35.46
N ARG A 136 6.73 -0.80 34.21
CA ARG A 136 7.90 -0.24 33.51
C ARG A 136 7.66 1.07 32.74
N ARG A 137 6.43 1.54 32.56
CA ARG A 137 6.14 2.73 31.71
C ARG A 137 5.42 3.81 32.51
N ARG A 138 6.15 4.91 32.78
CA ARG A 138 5.63 6.10 33.50
C ARG A 138 4.71 6.99 32.63
N ARG A 139 4.72 6.85 31.30
CA ARG A 139 3.87 7.62 30.37
C ARG A 139 2.65 6.83 29.90
N ALA A 140 1.52 7.51 29.74
CA ALA A 140 0.30 6.92 29.15
C ALA A 140 0.57 6.50 27.70
N VAL A 141 0.69 5.20 27.48
CA VAL A 141 0.69 4.59 26.15
C VAL A 141 -0.76 4.52 25.69
N TYR A 142 -1.02 4.76 24.41
CA TYR A 142 -2.33 4.61 23.81
C TYR A 142 -2.30 3.46 22.81
N GLN A 143 -3.35 2.63 22.79
CA GLN A 143 -3.56 1.53 21.85
C GLN A 143 -4.56 1.96 20.79
N LEU A 144 -4.31 1.56 19.54
CA LEU A 144 -5.23 1.76 18.43
C LEU A 144 -6.49 0.92 18.65
N GLN A 145 -7.64 1.55 18.56
CA GLN A 145 -8.94 0.91 18.73
C GLN A 145 -9.69 0.82 17.40
N ASN A 146 -9.69 1.90 16.63
CA ASN A 146 -10.36 1.96 15.34
C ASN A 146 -9.60 2.89 14.40
N VAL A 147 -9.78 2.68 13.10
CA VAL A 147 -9.35 3.59 12.04
C VAL A 147 -10.56 3.86 11.18
N GLU A 148 -10.83 5.13 10.90
CA GLU A 148 -11.93 5.58 10.04
C GLU A 148 -11.36 6.35 8.85
N LEU A 149 -12.02 6.21 7.68
CA LEU A 149 -11.71 7.02 6.51
C LEU A 149 -12.27 8.43 6.71
N LEU A 150 -11.45 9.46 6.49
CA LEU A 150 -11.90 10.86 6.47
C LEU A 150 -12.11 11.37 5.05
N GLU A 151 -11.15 11.13 4.17
CA GLU A 151 -11.13 11.67 2.81
C GLU A 151 -10.28 10.78 1.89
N VAL A 152 -10.68 10.69 0.63
CA VAL A 152 -9.89 10.09 -0.45
C VAL A 152 -9.46 11.23 -1.37
N HIS A 153 -8.14 11.48 -1.47
CA HIS A 153 -7.59 12.57 -2.29
C HIS A 153 -7.44 12.15 -3.75
N SER A 154 -6.97 10.94 -3.97
CA SER A 154 -6.73 10.35 -5.29
C SER A 154 -6.66 8.83 -5.17
N SER A 155 -6.67 8.14 -6.30
CA SER A 155 -6.44 6.71 -6.37
C SER A 155 -5.63 6.40 -7.62
N GLN A 156 -4.58 5.59 -7.47
CA GLN A 156 -3.73 5.14 -8.58
C GLN A 156 -3.96 3.66 -8.81
N ARG A 157 -4.21 3.25 -10.06
CA ARG A 157 -4.43 1.85 -10.43
C ARG A 157 -3.21 1.32 -11.17
N LEU A 158 -2.71 0.17 -10.71
CA LEU A 158 -1.50 -0.50 -11.19
C LEU A 158 -1.90 -1.85 -11.79
N GLN A 159 -1.49 -2.08 -13.04
CA GLN A 159 -1.71 -3.32 -13.79
C GLN A 159 -0.40 -3.83 -14.42
N ALA A 160 0.55 -2.94 -14.72
CA ALA A 160 1.84 -3.24 -15.32
C ALA A 160 3.01 -2.69 -14.50
N SER A 161 4.22 -3.19 -14.79
CA SER A 161 5.45 -2.72 -14.13
C SER A 161 5.71 -1.23 -14.34
N SER A 162 5.33 -0.68 -15.51
CA SER A 162 5.44 0.73 -15.83
C SER A 162 4.67 1.62 -14.86
N ASP A 163 3.52 1.16 -14.38
CA ASP A 163 2.64 1.95 -13.52
C ASP A 163 3.28 2.19 -12.14
N LEU A 164 4.23 1.33 -11.73
CA LEU A 164 5.03 1.56 -10.53
C LEU A 164 5.93 2.80 -10.68
N LEU A 165 6.37 3.11 -11.91
CA LEU A 165 7.16 4.30 -12.18
C LEU A 165 6.30 5.57 -12.13
N GLU A 166 5.01 5.48 -12.45
CA GLU A 166 4.08 6.62 -12.37
C GLU A 166 3.83 7.08 -10.93
N LEU A 167 4.03 6.21 -9.95
CA LEU A 167 4.00 6.58 -8.53
C LEU A 167 5.21 7.40 -8.09
N LEU A 168 6.23 7.50 -8.93
CA LEU A 168 7.50 8.16 -8.64
C LEU A 168 7.51 9.55 -9.26
N GLU A 169 7.41 10.59 -8.43
CA GLU A 169 7.59 11.96 -8.89
C GLU A 169 9.10 12.30 -8.89
N PHE A 170 9.72 12.35 -10.06
CA PHE A 170 11.08 12.85 -10.25
C PHE A 170 11.22 13.62 -11.57
N ASP A 171 12.01 14.69 -11.57
CA ASP A 171 12.19 15.53 -12.77
C ASP A 171 13.04 14.84 -13.85
N SER A 172 14.16 14.25 -13.44
CA SER A 172 15.08 13.55 -14.32
C SER A 172 15.96 12.57 -13.56
N LEU A 173 16.37 11.52 -14.26
CA LEU A 173 17.40 10.59 -13.81
C LEU A 173 18.43 10.43 -14.93
N PRO A 174 19.72 10.21 -14.59
CA PRO A 174 20.70 9.78 -15.58
C PRO A 174 20.25 8.49 -16.28
N GLU A 175 20.72 8.27 -17.51
CA GLU A 175 20.41 7.04 -18.28
C GLU A 175 20.71 5.77 -17.47
N THR A 176 21.81 5.79 -16.71
CA THR A 176 22.10 4.78 -15.70
C THR A 176 22.32 5.44 -14.35
N PHE A 177 21.61 4.99 -13.32
CA PHE A 177 21.64 5.60 -12.00
C PHE A 177 21.84 4.56 -10.89
N ASP A 178 22.51 4.95 -9.80
CA ASP A 178 22.55 4.17 -8.57
C ASP A 178 21.48 4.61 -7.55
N THR A 179 21.42 3.92 -6.42
CA THR A 179 20.42 4.22 -5.36
C THR A 179 20.69 5.54 -4.63
N SER A 180 21.88 6.13 -4.75
CA SER A 180 22.18 7.47 -4.24
C SER A 180 21.60 8.54 -5.17
N GLU A 181 21.85 8.41 -6.48
CA GLU A 181 21.27 9.31 -7.49
C GLU A 181 19.74 9.21 -7.48
N PHE A 182 19.19 8.01 -7.34
CA PHE A 182 17.75 7.80 -7.22
C PHE A 182 17.15 8.42 -5.95
N ALA A 183 17.85 8.34 -4.82
CA ALA A 183 17.43 8.98 -3.58
C ALA A 183 17.40 10.50 -3.70
N SER A 184 18.40 11.08 -4.35
CA SER A 184 18.46 12.52 -4.62
C SER A 184 17.33 12.96 -5.56
N ALA A 185 17.05 12.22 -6.62
CA ALA A 185 15.97 12.54 -7.56
C ALA A 185 14.58 12.55 -6.88
N LEU A 186 14.32 11.56 -6.00
CA LEU A 186 13.07 11.43 -5.26
C LEU A 186 13.03 12.25 -3.95
N GLN A 187 14.12 12.91 -3.56
CA GLN A 187 14.27 13.62 -2.29
C GLN A 187 13.93 12.74 -1.06
N ILE A 188 14.35 11.48 -1.08
CA ILE A 188 14.12 10.50 0.00
C ILE A 188 15.44 9.98 0.58
N PRO A 189 15.41 9.39 1.79
CA PRO A 189 16.59 8.70 2.33
C PRO A 189 17.01 7.52 1.46
N ARG A 190 18.33 7.32 1.32
CA ARG A 190 18.90 6.23 0.51
C ARG A 190 18.39 4.84 0.84
N TRP A 191 18.16 4.53 2.12
CA TRP A 191 17.62 3.24 2.53
C TRP A 191 16.23 2.98 1.93
N PHE A 192 15.44 4.04 1.71
CA PHE A 192 14.12 3.92 1.11
C PHE A 192 14.21 3.83 -0.40
N ALA A 193 15.08 4.62 -1.04
CA ALA A 193 15.38 4.48 -2.46
C ALA A 193 15.88 3.06 -2.82
N GLN A 194 16.69 2.44 -1.95
CA GLN A 194 17.10 1.04 -2.10
C GLN A 194 15.91 0.07 -2.07
N LYS A 195 14.93 0.32 -1.18
CA LYS A 195 13.71 -0.49 -1.10
C LYS A 195 12.86 -0.32 -2.36
N ILE A 196 12.69 0.91 -2.84
CA ILE A 196 11.96 1.19 -4.09
C ILE A 196 12.69 0.52 -5.26
N ALA A 197 14.00 0.68 -5.40
CA ALA A 197 14.79 0.01 -6.44
C ALA A 197 14.66 -1.52 -6.38
N TYR A 198 14.66 -2.12 -5.19
CA TYR A 198 14.39 -3.55 -5.01
C TYR A 198 13.01 -3.93 -5.57
N CYS A 199 11.97 -3.14 -5.24
CA CYS A 199 10.62 -3.38 -5.71
C CYS A 199 10.50 -3.29 -7.22
N LEU A 200 11.01 -2.21 -7.80
CA LEU A 200 11.00 -1.95 -9.23
C LEU A 200 11.78 -3.03 -10.00
N TYR A 201 12.95 -3.42 -9.51
CA TYR A 201 13.77 -4.44 -10.15
C TYR A 201 13.05 -5.80 -10.16
N HIS A 202 12.52 -6.23 -9.01
CA HIS A 202 11.83 -7.51 -8.94
C HIS A 202 10.48 -7.54 -9.66
N ALA A 203 9.83 -6.38 -9.80
CA ALA A 203 8.64 -6.22 -10.63
C ALA A 203 8.97 -5.98 -12.12
N GLY A 204 10.24 -5.92 -12.52
CA GLY A 204 10.64 -5.73 -13.92
C GLY A 204 10.45 -4.31 -14.48
N ALA A 205 10.33 -3.29 -13.62
CA ALA A 205 10.21 -1.89 -14.03
C ALA A 205 11.57 -1.20 -14.29
N ILE A 206 12.65 -1.77 -13.75
CA ILE A 206 14.03 -1.31 -13.98
C ILE A 206 14.97 -2.51 -14.15
N ASP A 207 16.03 -2.33 -14.94
CA ASP A 207 17.06 -3.33 -15.15
C ASP A 207 18.32 -3.02 -14.38
N ARG A 208 19.01 -4.05 -13.89
CA ARG A 208 20.33 -3.90 -13.26
C ARG A 208 21.42 -4.09 -14.31
N VAL A 209 22.06 -2.99 -14.71
CA VAL A 209 22.97 -2.97 -15.87
C VAL A 209 24.45 -3.05 -15.50
N SER A 210 24.86 -2.52 -14.35
CA SER A 210 26.28 -2.47 -13.98
C SER A 210 26.51 -2.31 -12.47
N LYS A 211 27.76 -2.10 -12.08
CA LYS A 211 28.16 -1.71 -10.73
C LYS A 211 29.10 -0.51 -10.77
N ARG A 212 28.89 0.42 -9.85
CA ARG A 212 29.82 1.53 -9.54
C ARG A 212 30.36 1.32 -8.13
N GLY A 213 31.57 0.74 -8.03
CA GLY A 213 32.10 0.23 -6.77
C GLY A 213 31.20 -0.87 -6.19
N ASN A 214 30.69 -0.66 -4.97
CA ASN A 214 29.77 -1.60 -4.31
C ASN A 214 28.29 -1.35 -4.67
N ALA A 215 27.96 -0.26 -5.36
CA ALA A 215 26.59 0.08 -5.72
C ALA A 215 26.17 -0.60 -7.02
N HIS A 216 24.95 -1.13 -7.05
CA HIS A 216 24.30 -1.52 -8.29
C HIS A 216 23.79 -0.28 -9.03
N CYS A 217 24.00 -0.26 -10.34
CA CYS A 217 23.42 0.74 -11.23
C CYS A 217 22.27 0.11 -12.00
N TYR A 218 21.23 0.92 -12.19
CA TYR A 218 20.00 0.55 -12.84
C TYR A 218 19.73 1.44 -14.04
N ARG A 219 18.85 0.99 -14.93
CA ARG A 219 18.25 1.76 -16.01
C ARG A 219 16.74 1.56 -15.95
N LEU A 220 15.96 2.58 -16.29
CA LEU A 220 14.52 2.43 -16.47
C LEU A 220 14.24 1.45 -17.61
N PHE A 221 13.25 0.58 -17.46
CA PHE A 221 12.85 -0.29 -18.55
C PHE A 221 12.20 0.57 -19.65
N GLU A 222 12.86 0.69 -20.82
CA GLU A 222 12.20 1.24 -22.00
C GLU A 222 11.21 0.18 -22.49
N SER A 223 9.93 0.39 -22.21
CA SER A 223 8.88 -0.37 -22.87
C SER A 223 9.01 -0.11 -24.37
N SER A 224 9.46 -1.12 -25.12
CA SER A 224 9.51 -1.10 -26.57
C SER A 224 8.08 -1.18 -27.12
N LEU A 225 7.30 -0.14 -26.89
CA LEU A 225 6.03 0.11 -27.57
C LEU A 225 6.30 0.89 -28.86
N SER A 226 6.67 0.14 -29.90
CA SER A 226 6.39 0.49 -31.30
C SER A 226 6.38 -0.77 -32.14
N LEU A 227 5.34 -1.59 -31.95
CA LEU A 227 4.75 -2.29 -33.07
C LEU A 227 3.57 -1.43 -33.54
N LYS A 228 3.84 -0.64 -34.59
CA LYS A 228 2.81 -0.27 -35.56
C LYS A 228 2.58 -1.45 -36.49
#